data_AF-A0A2K3DL23-F1
#
_entry.id   AF-A0A2K3DL23-F1
#
_cell.length_a   1.000
_cell.length_b   1.000
_cell.length_c   1.000
_cell.angle_alpha   90.00
_cell.angle_beta   90.00
_cell.angle_gamma   90.00
#
_symmetry.space_group_name_H-M   'P 1'
#
loop_
_entity.id
_entity.type
_entity.pdbx_description
1 polymer ?
#
loop_
_entity_poly.entity_id
_entity_poly.type
_entity_poly.pdbx_seq_one_letter_code
_entity_poly.pdbx_strand_id
1 'polypeptide(L)'
;MRRQALKRLGRRQPPQQQLLLLRSSNPRHGVAPQLPGATAAAFGALVVAALVLGAAVAAPLPAAAATAAGPATAAAAAGGPQCASPCFTVADYWPYKTCRAECAPEICSRGWGAWPSREQCCAEGAAFPDGCSVRPKECWVVESAATRTCIRDDRKCLQGYGVYASQAACCAPGTAFPDGCAPPPPPSAQPCWVVDTYFPARLCRQSTTLCAAKDSGVQSWPSKDACCAKAGAFKEGCSAAAPPTPCYTVGEHWPKRTCELSTDIAVCNRGWGVYGTAEVCCSPGVAFPEGCSAPAAPAGPAATATPAAAAAAALQPKAAAAAPAAPLTAATAALPKRAGGPAVTPVEK
;
A
#
# COMPACT_ATOMS: atom_id res chain seq x y z
N MET A 1 76.41 6.84 2.89
CA MET A 1 76.26 5.89 4.03
C MET A 1 74.97 6.21 4.78
N ARG A 2 74.13 5.19 5.05
CA ARG A 2 73.01 5.15 6.03
C ARG A 2 71.80 6.10 5.76
N ARG A 3 70.54 5.73 5.97
CA ARG A 3 69.84 4.47 6.32
C ARG A 3 68.35 4.67 5.96
N GLN A 4 67.72 3.57 5.54
CA GLN A 4 66.30 3.41 5.26
C GLN A 4 65.41 3.71 6.49
N ALA A 5 64.20 4.24 6.25
CA ALA A 5 63.09 4.19 7.20
C ALA A 5 61.77 3.90 6.45
N LEU A 6 61.50 2.61 6.25
CA LEU A 6 60.22 2.07 5.82
C LEU A 6 59.17 2.24 6.93
N LYS A 7 58.18 3.12 6.71
CA LYS A 7 56.99 3.21 7.57
C LYS A 7 55.95 2.19 7.08
N ARG A 8 55.63 1.26 7.99
CA ARG A 8 54.66 0.18 7.85
C ARG A 8 53.26 0.73 7.56
N LEU A 9 52.73 0.46 6.37
CA LEU A 9 51.29 0.55 6.09
C LEU A 9 50.63 -0.73 6.63
N GLY A 10 49.97 -0.59 7.78
CA GLY A 10 49.11 -1.63 8.34
C GLY A 10 47.87 -1.80 7.47
N ARG A 11 47.79 -2.90 6.73
CA ARG A 11 46.54 -3.37 6.11
C ARG A 11 45.59 -3.79 7.22
N ARG A 12 44.60 -2.96 7.53
CA ARG A 12 43.42 -3.39 8.29
C ARG A 12 42.56 -4.27 7.39
N GLN A 13 42.48 -5.53 7.74
CA GLN A 13 41.58 -6.53 7.17
C GLN A 13 40.13 -6.13 7.52
N PRO A 14 39.19 -6.09 6.56
CA PRO A 14 37.78 -5.87 6.89
C PRO A 14 37.23 -7.10 7.64
N PRO A 15 36.27 -6.91 8.57
CA PRO A 15 35.67 -8.01 9.31
C PRO A 15 34.92 -8.93 8.34
N GLN A 16 35.28 -10.22 8.39
CA GLN A 16 34.53 -11.31 7.80
C GLN A 16 33.08 -11.26 8.28
N GLN A 17 32.15 -11.05 7.35
CA GLN A 17 30.74 -11.29 7.59
C GLN A 17 30.56 -12.79 7.86
N GLN A 18 30.29 -13.13 9.12
CA GLN A 18 29.75 -14.44 9.46
C GLN A 18 28.36 -14.55 8.83
N LEU A 19 28.29 -15.32 7.75
CA LEU A 19 27.06 -15.80 7.14
C LEU A 19 26.38 -16.73 8.15
N LEU A 20 25.54 -16.16 9.03
CA LEU A 20 24.68 -16.90 9.93
C LEU A 20 23.57 -17.55 9.09
N LEU A 21 23.82 -18.79 8.66
CA LEU A 21 22.79 -19.71 8.17
C LEU A 21 21.81 -19.96 9.32
N LEU A 22 20.74 -19.16 9.37
CA LEU A 22 19.52 -19.48 10.09
C LEU A 22 18.90 -20.73 9.44
N ARG A 23 19.36 -21.90 9.90
CA ARG A 23 18.60 -23.15 9.82
C ARG A 23 17.27 -22.89 10.54
N SER A 24 16.22 -22.66 9.75
CA SER A 24 14.85 -22.68 10.22
C SER A 24 14.49 -24.11 10.61
N SER A 25 14.76 -24.44 11.88
CA SER A 25 14.28 -25.65 12.55
C SER A 25 12.78 -25.50 12.74
N ASN A 26 11.99 -26.04 11.81
CA ASN A 26 10.54 -26.14 11.95
C ASN A 26 10.23 -27.48 12.66
N PRO A 27 9.79 -27.51 13.93
CA PRO A 27 9.40 -28.76 14.57
C PRO A 27 8.06 -29.21 13.99
N ARG A 28 8.12 -30.11 13.01
CA ARG A 28 6.96 -30.94 12.63
C ARG A 28 6.64 -31.85 13.82
N HIS A 29 5.56 -31.54 14.52
CA HIS A 29 4.88 -32.53 15.36
C HIS A 29 4.42 -33.68 14.47
N GLY A 30 4.99 -34.84 14.74
CA GLY A 30 4.65 -36.09 14.09
C GLY A 30 3.27 -36.57 14.53
N VAL A 31 2.44 -36.91 13.54
CA VAL A 31 1.40 -37.93 13.67
C VAL A 31 1.60 -38.85 12.48
N ALA A 32 2.08 -40.06 12.77
CA ALA A 32 2.19 -41.14 11.82
C ALA A 32 0.80 -41.66 11.43
N PRO A 33 0.61 -42.08 10.18
CA PRO A 33 -0.22 -43.23 9.89
C PRO A 33 0.65 -44.37 9.39
N GLN A 34 0.53 -45.52 10.07
CA GLN A 34 0.88 -46.82 9.52
C GLN A 34 0.10 -47.05 8.22
N LEU A 35 0.77 -47.53 7.18
CA LEU A 35 0.13 -48.27 6.10
C LEU A 35 0.94 -49.54 5.81
N PRO A 36 0.27 -50.69 5.65
CA PRO A 36 0.92 -51.98 5.44
C PRO A 36 1.39 -52.13 4.00
N GLY A 37 2.38 -53.01 3.81
CA GLY A 37 3.03 -53.25 2.54
C GLY A 37 2.16 -53.87 1.45
N ALA A 38 2.61 -53.68 0.22
CA ALA A 38 2.28 -54.54 -0.92
C ALA A 38 3.40 -54.43 -1.97
N THR A 39 4.17 -55.51 -2.02
CA THR A 39 4.73 -56.19 -3.20
C THR A 39 5.18 -55.39 -4.42
N ALA A 40 6.48 -55.54 -4.72
CA ALA A 40 7.09 -55.34 -6.01
C ALA A 40 6.40 -56.13 -7.13
N ALA A 41 6.25 -55.50 -8.29
CA ALA A 41 6.23 -56.18 -9.58
C ALA A 41 6.97 -55.30 -10.59
N ALA A 42 8.12 -55.80 -11.03
CA ALA A 42 8.80 -55.37 -12.23
C ALA A 42 7.99 -55.74 -13.47
N PHE A 43 8.26 -55.07 -14.59
CA PHE A 43 8.32 -55.55 -15.98
C PHE A 43 7.79 -54.51 -16.96
N GLY A 44 8.50 -54.36 -18.07
CA GLY A 44 7.88 -53.96 -19.34
C GLY A 44 8.35 -52.63 -19.92
N ALA A 45 9.57 -52.62 -20.47
CA ALA A 45 9.92 -51.72 -21.54
C ALA A 45 9.03 -52.01 -22.78
N LEU A 46 8.45 -50.98 -23.39
CA LEU A 46 8.15 -50.99 -24.81
C LEU A 46 8.34 -49.58 -25.39
N VAL A 47 9.36 -49.48 -26.24
CA VAL A 47 9.62 -48.38 -27.14
C VAL A 47 8.68 -48.53 -28.35
N VAL A 48 7.89 -47.50 -28.67
CA VAL A 48 7.48 -47.25 -30.07
C VAL A 48 7.51 -45.74 -30.32
N ALA A 49 8.40 -45.37 -31.22
CA ALA A 49 8.52 -44.05 -31.82
C ALA A 49 7.35 -43.81 -32.80
N ALA A 50 6.83 -42.59 -32.81
CA ALA A 50 6.10 -42.05 -33.95
C ALA A 50 6.47 -40.57 -34.11
N LEU A 51 7.42 -40.32 -35.03
CA LEU A 51 7.65 -39.02 -35.64
C LEU A 51 6.36 -38.59 -36.38
N VAL A 52 5.87 -37.39 -36.09
CA VAL A 52 5.08 -36.61 -37.03
C VAL A 52 5.77 -35.26 -37.19
N LEU A 53 6.49 -35.11 -38.31
CA LEU A 53 6.93 -33.82 -38.81
C LEU A 53 5.69 -33.04 -39.28
N GLY A 54 5.34 -31.99 -38.56
CA GLY A 54 4.43 -30.95 -39.01
C GLY A 54 5.20 -29.66 -39.25
N ALA A 55 5.50 -29.37 -40.52
CA ALA A 55 6.05 -28.09 -40.95
C ALA A 55 4.99 -26.99 -40.79
N ALA A 56 5.19 -26.08 -39.84
CA ALA A 56 4.41 -24.86 -39.72
C ALA A 56 5.22 -23.68 -40.29
N VAL A 57 4.61 -23.05 -41.28
CA VAL A 57 5.11 -21.92 -42.07
C VAL A 57 5.34 -20.72 -41.15
N ALA A 58 6.57 -20.19 -41.16
CA ALA A 58 6.92 -18.94 -40.51
C ALA A 58 6.22 -17.76 -41.23
N ALA A 59 5.17 -17.22 -40.61
CA ALA A 59 4.59 -15.96 -41.01
C ALA A 59 5.47 -14.80 -40.52
N PRO A 60 5.74 -13.77 -41.34
CA PRO A 60 6.52 -12.62 -40.91
C PRO A 60 5.74 -11.79 -39.88
N LEU A 61 6.33 -11.61 -38.71
CA LEU A 61 5.89 -10.68 -37.68
C LEU A 61 5.94 -9.24 -38.22
N PRO A 62 4.82 -8.48 -38.24
CA PRO A 62 4.91 -7.04 -38.38
C PRO A 62 5.49 -6.45 -37.09
N ALA A 63 6.68 -5.88 -37.20
CA ALA A 63 7.22 -4.95 -36.22
C ALA A 63 6.30 -3.72 -36.16
N ALA A 64 5.53 -3.61 -35.08
CA ALA A 64 4.81 -2.40 -34.72
C ALA A 64 5.18 -2.05 -33.27
N ALA A 65 6.35 -1.41 -33.11
CA ALA A 65 6.64 -0.62 -31.93
C ALA A 65 5.72 0.62 -31.98
N ALA A 66 4.53 0.49 -31.41
CA ALA A 66 3.68 1.61 -31.06
C ALA A 66 3.71 1.74 -29.54
N THR A 67 4.68 2.49 -29.03
CA THR A 67 4.59 3.11 -27.70
C THR A 67 3.42 4.09 -27.75
N ALA A 68 2.22 3.59 -27.47
CA ALA A 68 1.06 4.43 -27.23
C ALA A 68 1.32 5.20 -25.93
N ALA A 69 1.87 6.40 -26.06
CA ALA A 69 1.82 7.42 -25.02
C ALA A 69 0.34 7.73 -24.78
N GLY A 70 -0.26 7.03 -23.81
CA GLY A 70 -1.63 7.31 -23.38
C GLY A 70 -1.75 8.75 -22.89
N PRO A 71 -2.92 9.40 -23.07
CA PRO A 71 -3.12 10.77 -22.62
C PRO A 71 -2.83 10.86 -21.12
N ALA A 72 -1.88 11.72 -20.76
CA ALA A 72 -1.53 12.01 -19.39
C ALA A 72 -2.74 12.64 -18.67
N THR A 73 -3.58 11.83 -18.04
CA THR A 73 -4.61 12.31 -17.13
C THR A 73 -3.93 12.95 -15.93
N ALA A 74 -4.04 14.28 -15.84
CA ALA A 74 -3.60 15.05 -14.70
C ALA A 74 -4.33 14.58 -13.44
N ALA A 75 -3.61 13.89 -12.55
CA ALA A 75 -4.05 13.73 -11.17
C ALA A 75 -4.22 15.14 -10.58
N ALA A 76 -5.37 15.40 -9.96
CA ALA A 76 -5.66 16.65 -9.28
C ALA A 76 -4.61 16.87 -8.18
N ALA A 77 -3.60 17.67 -8.49
CA ALA A 77 -2.62 18.11 -7.52
C ALA A 77 -3.36 18.99 -6.50
N ALA A 78 -3.26 18.64 -5.22
CA ALA A 78 -3.67 19.53 -4.15
C ALA A 78 -3.05 20.91 -4.40
N GLY A 79 -3.90 21.93 -4.48
CA GLY A 79 -3.52 23.28 -4.90
C GLY A 79 -2.55 23.93 -3.92
N GLY A 80 -1.26 23.73 -4.15
CA GLY A 80 -0.22 24.54 -3.55
C GLY A 80 -0.27 25.98 -4.07
N PRO A 81 0.34 26.94 -3.36
CA PRO A 81 0.46 28.32 -3.83
C PRO A 81 1.10 28.34 -5.23
N GLN A 82 0.39 28.92 -6.20
CA GLN A 82 0.87 29.03 -7.58
C GLN A 82 1.82 30.23 -7.69
N CYS A 83 3.13 29.98 -7.71
CA CYS A 83 4.10 30.99 -8.10
C CYS A 83 4.16 31.12 -9.63
N ALA A 84 4.56 32.30 -10.11
CA ALA A 84 4.62 32.58 -11.55
C ALA A 84 5.63 31.69 -12.31
N SER A 85 6.65 31.17 -11.62
CA SER A 85 7.68 30.29 -12.19
C SER A 85 8.09 29.21 -11.18
N PRO A 86 7.32 28.11 -11.05
CA PRO A 86 7.68 27.01 -10.17
C PRO A 86 8.91 26.27 -10.69
N CYS A 87 9.74 25.76 -9.78
CA CYS A 87 10.61 24.64 -10.10
C CYS A 87 9.86 23.33 -9.82
N PHE A 88 10.34 22.22 -10.38
CA PHE A 88 9.79 20.90 -10.13
C PHE A 88 10.77 20.07 -9.33
N THR A 89 10.30 19.37 -8.31
CA THR A 89 11.11 18.45 -7.50
C THR A 89 10.42 17.10 -7.42
N VAL A 90 11.16 16.06 -7.00
CA VAL A 90 10.59 14.74 -6.72
C VAL A 90 9.58 14.86 -5.59
N ALA A 91 8.31 14.57 -5.89
CA ALA A 91 7.25 14.52 -4.90
C ALA A 91 7.20 13.13 -4.25
N ASP A 92 7.07 12.12 -5.10
CA ASP A 92 7.08 10.71 -4.71
C ASP A 92 8.15 9.98 -5.52
N TYR A 93 9.02 9.27 -4.83
CA TYR A 93 10.03 8.42 -5.48
C TYR A 93 9.48 7.00 -5.72
N TRP A 94 8.55 6.56 -4.87
CA TRP A 94 8.01 5.21 -4.94
C TRP A 94 6.64 5.09 -4.25
N PRO A 95 5.66 4.40 -4.87
CA PRO A 95 5.78 3.68 -6.13
C PRO A 95 5.48 4.46 -7.38
N TYR A 96 4.78 5.57 -7.24
CA TYR A 96 4.54 6.45 -8.38
C TYR A 96 5.62 7.51 -8.36
N LYS A 97 6.45 7.49 -9.38
CA LYS A 97 7.48 8.49 -9.62
C LYS A 97 6.80 9.75 -10.11
N THR A 98 6.67 10.74 -9.25
CA THR A 98 5.97 11.98 -9.58
C THR A 98 6.83 13.18 -9.24
N CYS A 99 6.64 14.26 -9.99
CA CYS A 99 7.22 15.55 -9.69
C CYS A 99 6.11 16.52 -9.27
N ARG A 100 6.39 17.35 -8.27
CA ARG A 100 5.51 18.45 -7.84
C ARG A 100 6.15 19.78 -8.12
N ALA A 101 5.31 20.78 -8.36
CA ALA A 101 5.72 22.17 -8.42
C ALA A 101 6.07 22.65 -7.01
N GLU A 102 7.23 23.28 -6.87
CA GLU A 102 7.71 23.94 -5.67
C GLU A 102 7.95 25.42 -5.96
N CYS A 103 7.59 26.26 -4.99
CA CYS A 103 7.68 27.71 -5.10
C CYS A 103 8.67 28.33 -4.12
N ALA A 104 9.23 27.52 -3.22
CA ALA A 104 10.21 27.97 -2.25
C ALA A 104 11.54 28.30 -2.97
N PRO A 105 12.00 29.57 -2.96
CA PRO A 105 13.21 29.96 -3.67
C PRO A 105 14.43 29.16 -3.21
N GLU A 106 14.52 28.83 -1.92
CA GLU A 106 15.59 28.00 -1.34
C GLU A 106 15.64 26.57 -1.89
N ILE A 107 14.50 26.02 -2.34
CA ILE A 107 14.44 24.71 -3.01
C ILE A 107 14.88 24.86 -4.45
N CYS A 108 14.33 25.86 -5.15
CA CYS A 108 14.58 26.09 -6.56
C CYS A 108 16.02 26.54 -6.86
N SER A 109 16.67 27.24 -5.93
CA SER A 109 18.05 27.72 -6.08
C SER A 109 19.12 26.74 -5.60
N ARG A 110 18.73 25.53 -5.14
CA ARG A 110 19.67 24.56 -4.54
C ARG A 110 20.67 23.97 -5.54
N GLY A 111 20.42 24.11 -6.85
CA GLY A 111 21.30 23.65 -7.93
C GLY A 111 21.29 22.15 -8.20
N TRP A 112 20.56 21.35 -7.41
CA TRP A 112 20.39 19.91 -7.63
C TRP A 112 19.02 19.41 -7.14
N GLY A 113 18.45 18.45 -7.87
CA GLY A 113 17.13 17.86 -7.57
C GLY A 113 15.95 18.81 -7.77
N ALA A 114 16.15 19.87 -8.57
CA ALA A 114 15.13 20.79 -9.01
C ALA A 114 15.26 20.99 -10.53
N TRP A 115 14.14 20.94 -11.24
CA TRP A 115 14.07 21.05 -12.70
C TRP A 115 13.20 22.24 -13.10
N PRO A 116 13.49 22.91 -14.23
CA PRO A 116 12.74 24.08 -14.67
C PRO A 116 11.34 23.73 -15.21
N SER A 117 11.08 22.47 -15.56
CA SER A 117 9.77 22.01 -15.98
C SER A 117 9.47 20.60 -15.48
N ARG A 118 8.18 20.25 -15.47
CA ARG A 118 7.71 18.91 -15.09
C ARG A 118 8.26 17.87 -16.05
N GLU A 119 8.30 18.16 -17.33
CA GLU A 119 8.77 17.27 -18.40
C GLU A 119 10.25 16.94 -18.20
N GLN A 120 11.08 17.91 -17.82
CA GLN A 120 12.48 17.65 -17.52
C GLN A 120 12.66 16.83 -16.25
N CYS A 121 11.86 17.09 -15.21
CA CYS A 121 11.87 16.27 -14.00
C CYS A 121 11.45 14.82 -14.30
N CYS A 122 10.43 14.66 -15.15
CA CYS A 122 9.84 13.38 -15.50
C CYS A 122 10.52 12.64 -16.65
N ALA A 123 11.54 13.23 -17.28
CA ALA A 123 12.29 12.58 -18.35
C ALA A 123 13.07 11.35 -17.82
N GLU A 124 13.20 10.32 -18.64
CA GLU A 124 14.03 9.17 -18.35
C GLU A 124 15.49 9.59 -18.09
N GLY A 125 16.07 9.06 -17.03
CA GLY A 125 17.43 9.41 -16.59
C GLY A 125 17.58 10.76 -15.88
N ALA A 126 16.50 11.55 -15.74
CA ALA A 126 16.54 12.81 -15.00
C ALA A 126 16.33 12.58 -13.50
N ALA A 127 15.11 12.80 -12.98
CA ALA A 127 14.81 12.47 -11.58
C ALA A 127 14.67 10.95 -11.37
N PHE A 128 14.34 10.23 -12.44
CA PHE A 128 13.93 8.83 -12.41
C PHE A 128 14.55 8.06 -13.58
N PRO A 129 15.09 6.85 -13.38
CA PRO A 129 15.64 6.05 -14.47
C PRO A 129 14.64 5.82 -15.61
N ASP A 130 13.41 5.43 -15.27
CA ASP A 130 12.32 5.12 -16.21
C ASP A 130 11.32 6.29 -16.39
N GLY A 131 11.71 7.50 -16.01
CA GLY A 131 10.82 8.66 -16.03
C GLY A 131 9.72 8.64 -14.96
N CYS A 132 8.81 9.61 -15.03
CA CYS A 132 7.64 9.63 -14.16
C CYS A 132 6.64 8.53 -14.51
N SER A 133 5.95 8.01 -13.51
CA SER A 133 4.84 7.07 -13.68
C SER A 133 3.53 7.71 -13.28
N VAL A 134 2.48 7.46 -14.05
CA VAL A 134 1.13 7.91 -13.71
C VAL A 134 0.50 6.91 -12.75
N ARG A 135 -0.07 7.42 -11.65
CA ARG A 135 -0.92 6.60 -10.78
C ARG A 135 -2.16 6.18 -11.56
N PRO A 136 -2.37 4.88 -11.80
CA PRO A 136 -3.59 4.44 -12.45
C PRO A 136 -4.77 4.70 -11.50
N LYS A 137 -5.92 5.07 -12.08
CA LYS A 137 -7.16 5.28 -11.30
C LYS A 137 -7.67 3.98 -10.68
N GLU A 138 -7.33 2.86 -11.29
CA GLU A 138 -7.71 1.52 -10.86
C GLU A 138 -6.45 0.66 -10.77
N CYS A 139 -6.39 -0.20 -9.76
CA CYS A 139 -5.20 -1.01 -9.52
C CYS A 139 -5.55 -2.47 -9.39
N TRP A 140 -4.76 -3.30 -10.05
CA TRP A 140 -4.84 -4.75 -9.96
C TRP A 140 -3.66 -5.25 -9.15
N VAL A 141 -3.91 -6.19 -8.26
CA VAL A 141 -2.89 -6.82 -7.42
C VAL A 141 -3.04 -8.32 -7.47
N VAL A 142 -1.96 -9.03 -7.16
CA VAL A 142 -2.02 -10.47 -6.90
C VAL A 142 -2.94 -10.71 -5.72
N GLU A 143 -4.06 -11.38 -5.97
CA GLU A 143 -4.96 -11.81 -4.91
C GLU A 143 -4.39 -13.03 -4.19
N SER A 144 -3.91 -14.01 -4.98
CA SER A 144 -3.31 -15.23 -4.47
C SER A 144 -2.34 -15.80 -5.49
N ALA A 145 -1.10 -16.02 -5.03
CA ALA A 145 -0.08 -16.67 -5.83
C ALA A 145 -0.41 -18.14 -6.13
N ALA A 146 -1.10 -18.81 -5.21
CA ALA A 146 -1.43 -20.23 -5.36
C ALA A 146 -2.53 -20.46 -6.40
N THR A 147 -3.53 -19.58 -6.46
CA THR A 147 -4.59 -19.65 -7.47
C THR A 147 -4.25 -18.86 -8.74
N ARG A 148 -3.09 -18.17 -8.77
CA ARG A 148 -2.68 -17.29 -9.87
C ARG A 148 -3.78 -16.31 -10.29
N THR A 149 -4.41 -15.68 -9.31
CA THR A 149 -5.49 -14.72 -9.55
C THR A 149 -5.06 -13.30 -9.23
N CYS A 150 -5.55 -12.36 -10.02
CA CYS A 150 -5.46 -10.94 -9.75
C CYS A 150 -6.84 -10.38 -9.42
N ILE A 151 -6.89 -9.41 -8.51
CA ILE A 151 -8.11 -8.69 -8.14
C ILE A 151 -7.88 -7.19 -8.25
N ARG A 152 -8.95 -6.46 -8.58
CA ARG A 152 -8.96 -5.01 -8.45
C ARG A 152 -8.98 -4.63 -6.98
N ASP A 153 -7.97 -3.89 -6.52
CA ASP A 153 -7.90 -3.34 -5.18
C ASP A 153 -7.26 -1.94 -5.20
N ASP A 154 -8.11 -0.92 -5.36
CA ASP A 154 -7.69 0.48 -5.50
C ASP A 154 -7.02 1.01 -4.21
N ARG A 155 -7.24 0.34 -3.07
CA ARG A 155 -6.58 0.67 -1.80
C ARG A 155 -5.09 0.31 -1.83
N LYS A 156 -4.71 -0.67 -2.66
CA LYS A 156 -3.33 -1.14 -2.79
C LYS A 156 -2.55 -0.42 -3.87
N CYS A 157 -3.15 0.55 -4.57
CA CYS A 157 -2.46 1.33 -5.59
C CYS A 157 -1.11 1.87 -5.11
N LEU A 158 -1.02 2.40 -3.89
CA LEU A 158 0.19 3.01 -3.34
C LEU A 158 1.15 2.01 -2.68
N GLN A 159 0.83 0.70 -2.70
CA GLN A 159 1.75 -0.32 -2.19
C GLN A 159 2.90 -0.60 -3.13
N GLY A 160 2.72 -0.34 -4.42
CA GLY A 160 3.80 -0.21 -5.39
C GLY A 160 4.42 -1.45 -5.98
N TYR A 161 4.78 -2.42 -5.16
CA TYR A 161 5.22 -3.73 -5.63
C TYR A 161 3.98 -4.58 -5.90
N GLY A 162 3.97 -5.28 -7.02
CA GLY A 162 2.85 -6.17 -7.39
C GLY A 162 1.55 -5.44 -7.69
N VAL A 163 1.63 -4.16 -8.10
CA VAL A 163 0.49 -3.36 -8.56
C VAL A 163 0.56 -3.21 -10.07
N TYR A 164 -0.55 -3.44 -10.75
CA TYR A 164 -0.67 -3.43 -12.20
C TYR A 164 -1.79 -2.49 -12.63
N ALA A 165 -1.61 -1.81 -13.75
CA ALA A 165 -2.57 -0.84 -14.28
C ALA A 165 -3.87 -1.48 -14.81
N SER A 166 -3.86 -2.79 -15.07
CA SER A 166 -5.02 -3.54 -15.55
C SER A 166 -4.92 -5.01 -15.18
N GLN A 167 -6.04 -5.73 -15.27
CA GLN A 167 -6.06 -7.18 -15.11
C GLN A 167 -5.16 -7.86 -16.14
N ALA A 168 -5.21 -7.41 -17.41
CA ALA A 168 -4.39 -7.96 -18.48
C ALA A 168 -2.89 -7.80 -18.19
N ALA A 169 -2.47 -6.65 -17.67
CA ALA A 169 -1.08 -6.43 -17.26
C ALA A 169 -0.67 -7.33 -16.09
N CYS A 170 -1.57 -7.52 -15.11
CA CYS A 170 -1.34 -8.44 -13.99
C CYS A 170 -1.27 -9.90 -14.44
N CYS A 171 -2.10 -10.29 -15.40
CA CYS A 171 -2.26 -11.66 -15.86
C CYS A 171 -1.39 -12.03 -17.06
N ALA A 172 -0.60 -11.10 -17.59
CA ALA A 172 0.33 -11.39 -18.67
C ALA A 172 1.42 -12.39 -18.21
N PRO A 173 1.77 -13.39 -19.03
CA PRO A 173 2.87 -14.29 -18.70
C PRO A 173 4.17 -13.54 -18.42
N GLY A 174 4.87 -13.92 -17.35
CA GLY A 174 6.12 -13.30 -16.91
C GLY A 174 5.97 -12.00 -16.11
N THR A 175 4.74 -11.50 -15.87
CA THR A 175 4.52 -10.35 -14.99
C THR A 175 4.30 -10.79 -13.54
N ALA A 176 3.06 -10.97 -13.11
CA ALA A 176 2.75 -11.48 -11.77
C ALA A 176 3.02 -12.97 -11.63
N PHE A 177 2.81 -13.71 -12.72
CA PHE A 177 2.90 -15.17 -12.76
C PHE A 177 3.67 -15.60 -14.02
N PRO A 178 4.55 -16.62 -13.93
CA PRO A 178 5.32 -17.12 -15.08
C PRO A 178 4.42 -17.49 -16.28
N ASP A 179 3.33 -18.21 -16.02
CA ASP A 179 2.39 -18.69 -17.06
C ASP A 179 1.14 -17.82 -17.21
N GLY A 180 1.13 -16.63 -16.61
CA GLY A 180 -0.05 -15.78 -16.51
C GLY A 180 -1.09 -16.26 -15.50
N CYS A 181 -2.24 -15.60 -15.46
CA CYS A 181 -3.32 -15.93 -14.53
C CYS A 181 -3.99 -17.27 -14.86
N ALA A 182 -4.43 -17.99 -13.83
CA ALA A 182 -5.39 -19.06 -14.02
C ALA A 182 -6.79 -18.47 -14.26
N PRO A 183 -7.71 -19.22 -14.91
CA PRO A 183 -9.12 -18.89 -14.89
C PRO A 183 -9.59 -18.72 -13.43
N PRO A 184 -10.37 -17.68 -13.12
CA PRO A 184 -10.84 -17.47 -11.76
C PRO A 184 -11.66 -18.69 -11.32
N PRO A 185 -11.47 -19.19 -10.10
CA PRO A 185 -12.30 -20.28 -9.59
C PRO A 185 -13.76 -19.80 -9.53
N PRO A 186 -14.73 -20.71 -9.69
CA PRO A 186 -16.13 -20.37 -9.47
C PRO A 186 -16.27 -19.83 -8.04
N PRO A 187 -17.04 -18.74 -7.83
CA PRO A 187 -17.23 -18.20 -6.50
C PRO A 187 -17.91 -19.24 -5.60
N SER A 188 -17.40 -19.40 -4.38
CA SER A 188 -18.02 -20.24 -3.37
C SER A 188 -19.41 -19.71 -3.01
N ALA A 189 -20.38 -20.61 -2.88
CA ALA A 189 -21.71 -20.30 -2.40
C ALA A 189 -21.71 -19.79 -0.94
N GLN A 190 -20.72 -20.22 -0.15
CA GLN A 190 -20.51 -19.75 1.22
C GLN A 190 -19.26 -18.88 1.28
N PRO A 191 -19.37 -17.59 1.63
CA PRO A 191 -18.22 -16.73 1.74
C PRO A 191 -17.34 -17.15 2.91
N CYS A 192 -16.05 -16.91 2.79
CA CYS A 192 -15.05 -17.14 3.82
C CYS A 192 -14.35 -15.81 4.12
N TRP A 193 -13.52 -15.82 5.16
CA TRP A 193 -12.69 -14.70 5.54
C TRP A 193 -11.24 -15.00 5.23
N VAL A 194 -10.52 -14.01 4.73
CA VAL A 194 -9.10 -14.10 4.39
C VAL A 194 -8.38 -12.86 4.92
N VAL A 195 -7.06 -12.95 5.05
CA VAL A 195 -6.22 -11.79 5.36
C VAL A 195 -6.32 -10.76 4.25
N ASP A 196 -6.63 -9.52 4.61
CA ASP A 196 -6.70 -8.39 3.69
C ASP A 196 -5.42 -7.55 3.74
N THR A 197 -5.14 -7.01 4.93
CA THR A 197 -3.99 -6.16 5.22
C THR A 197 -3.28 -6.71 6.44
N TYR A 198 -2.01 -7.12 6.27
CA TYR A 198 -1.29 -7.81 7.34
C TYR A 198 -0.81 -6.85 8.44
N PHE A 199 -0.18 -5.72 8.08
CA PHE A 199 0.32 -4.76 9.05
C PHE A 199 0.14 -3.32 8.55
N PRO A 200 -0.18 -2.37 9.45
CA PRO A 200 -0.56 -2.52 10.85
C PRO A 200 -2.05 -2.75 11.07
N ALA A 201 -2.88 -2.52 10.03
CA ALA A 201 -4.32 -2.59 10.17
C ALA A 201 -4.81 -3.99 10.55
N ARG A 202 -4.06 -5.07 10.25
CA ARG A 202 -4.41 -6.46 10.63
C ARG A 202 -5.89 -6.74 10.37
N LEU A 203 -6.28 -6.64 9.11
CA LEU A 203 -7.68 -6.74 8.69
C LEU A 203 -7.92 -8.08 8.02
N CYS A 204 -9.12 -8.61 8.25
CA CYS A 204 -9.68 -9.68 7.44
C CYS A 204 -10.77 -9.11 6.54
N ARG A 205 -10.88 -9.66 5.33
CA ARG A 205 -11.99 -9.37 4.41
C ARG A 205 -12.75 -10.63 4.07
N GLN A 206 -14.01 -10.46 3.73
CA GLN A 206 -14.82 -11.51 3.15
C GLN A 206 -14.37 -11.75 1.69
N SER A 207 -14.28 -13.01 1.29
CA SER A 207 -14.02 -13.43 -0.10
C SER A 207 -14.96 -14.56 -0.46
N THR A 208 -15.24 -14.71 -1.76
CA THR A 208 -15.92 -15.87 -2.34
C THR A 208 -14.99 -16.66 -3.27
N THR A 209 -13.90 -16.05 -3.75
CA THR A 209 -12.95 -16.63 -4.70
C THR A 209 -11.78 -17.32 -4.00
N LEU A 210 -11.46 -16.92 -2.76
CA LEU A 210 -10.36 -17.45 -1.96
C LEU A 210 -10.80 -18.49 -0.93
N CYS A 211 -12.03 -18.95 -1.00
CA CYS A 211 -12.59 -19.96 -0.11
C CYS A 211 -12.19 -21.37 -0.51
N ALA A 212 -10.94 -21.49 -0.94
CA ALA A 212 -10.43 -22.68 -1.54
C ALA A 212 -10.28 -23.79 -0.49
N ALA A 213 -10.34 -25.04 -0.97
CA ALA A 213 -10.05 -26.21 -0.17
C ALA A 213 -8.66 -26.09 0.48
N LYS A 214 -8.47 -26.79 1.62
CA LYS A 214 -7.22 -26.77 2.41
C LYS A 214 -5.95 -27.00 1.59
N ASP A 215 -6.07 -27.64 0.43
CA ASP A 215 -4.95 -28.00 -0.45
C ASP A 215 -4.45 -26.87 -1.34
N SER A 216 -5.20 -25.77 -1.44
CA SER A 216 -4.83 -24.60 -2.26
C SER A 216 -3.69 -23.76 -1.67
N GLY A 217 -3.30 -24.01 -0.41
CA GLY A 217 -2.31 -23.18 0.30
C GLY A 217 -2.82 -21.79 0.69
N VAL A 218 -4.07 -21.43 0.36
CA VAL A 218 -4.70 -20.18 0.80
C VAL A 218 -5.25 -20.38 2.21
N GLN A 219 -4.84 -19.52 3.15
CA GLN A 219 -5.42 -19.52 4.50
C GLN A 219 -6.76 -18.78 4.47
N SER A 220 -7.82 -19.48 4.90
CA SER A 220 -9.16 -18.92 5.01
C SER A 220 -9.84 -19.38 6.30
N TRP A 221 -10.81 -18.59 6.76
CA TRP A 221 -11.55 -18.79 8.00
C TRP A 221 -13.05 -18.76 7.73
N PRO A 222 -13.87 -19.53 8.48
CA PRO A 222 -15.31 -19.59 8.26
C PRO A 222 -16.05 -18.31 8.67
N SER A 223 -15.43 -17.46 9.51
CA SER A 223 -16.04 -16.23 10.02
C SER A 223 -15.00 -15.15 10.27
N LYS A 224 -15.48 -13.89 10.38
CA LYS A 224 -14.64 -12.75 10.75
C LYS A 224 -13.96 -12.98 12.10
N ASP A 225 -14.72 -13.46 13.09
CA ASP A 225 -14.22 -13.70 14.44
C ASP A 225 -13.15 -14.79 14.46
N ALA A 226 -13.30 -15.85 13.66
CA ALA A 226 -12.26 -16.87 13.54
C ALA A 226 -10.98 -16.32 12.89
N CYS A 227 -11.11 -15.47 11.87
CA CYS A 227 -9.99 -14.80 11.24
C CYS A 227 -9.29 -13.83 12.21
N CYS A 228 -10.09 -13.07 12.97
CA CYS A 228 -9.64 -12.02 13.85
C CYS A 228 -9.32 -12.45 15.28
N ALA A 229 -9.58 -13.70 15.64
CA ALA A 229 -9.21 -14.27 16.92
C ALA A 229 -7.69 -14.20 17.13
N LYS A 230 -7.26 -14.15 18.39
CA LYS A 230 -5.85 -14.27 18.75
C LYS A 230 -5.32 -15.62 18.23
N ALA A 231 -4.24 -15.58 17.46
CA ALA A 231 -3.69 -16.74 16.75
C ALA A 231 -4.59 -17.33 15.65
N GLY A 232 -5.60 -16.58 15.18
CA GLY A 232 -6.28 -16.81 13.91
C GLY A 232 -5.36 -16.44 12.75
N ALA A 233 -5.69 -15.37 12.02
CA ALA A 233 -4.81 -14.80 11.02
C ALA A 233 -3.61 -14.04 11.62
N PHE A 234 -3.81 -13.44 12.80
CA PHE A 234 -2.85 -12.56 13.46
C PHE A 234 -2.57 -13.03 14.88
N LYS A 235 -1.31 -12.94 15.31
CA LYS A 235 -0.92 -13.35 16.67
C LYS A 235 -1.62 -12.54 17.76
N GLU A 236 -1.87 -11.26 17.51
CA GLU A 236 -2.54 -10.35 18.45
C GLU A 236 -4.05 -10.15 18.15
N GLY A 237 -4.56 -10.77 17.08
CA GLY A 237 -5.90 -10.52 16.56
C GLY A 237 -5.97 -9.36 15.56
N CYS A 238 -7.16 -9.11 15.01
CA CYS A 238 -7.38 -7.99 14.08
C CYS A 238 -7.41 -6.63 14.79
N SER A 239 -7.14 -5.56 14.04
CA SER A 239 -7.54 -4.23 14.52
C SER A 239 -9.05 -4.04 14.40
N ALA A 240 -9.62 -3.19 15.26
CA ALA A 240 -11.06 -2.96 15.32
C ALA A 240 -11.65 -2.44 13.99
N ALA A 241 -10.89 -1.63 13.26
CA ALA A 241 -11.24 -1.12 11.95
C ALA A 241 -9.98 -0.74 11.16
N ALA A 242 -10.14 -0.57 9.85
CA ALA A 242 -9.16 0.18 9.05
C ALA A 242 -9.03 1.60 9.63
N PRO A 243 -7.86 2.27 9.48
CA PRO A 243 -7.76 3.69 9.79
C PRO A 243 -8.87 4.45 9.06
N PRO A 244 -9.61 5.33 9.74
CA PRO A 244 -10.65 6.11 9.08
C PRO A 244 -10.04 6.97 7.97
N THR A 245 -10.84 7.26 6.94
CA THR A 245 -10.56 8.31 5.97
C THR A 245 -11.42 9.52 6.34
N PRO A 246 -10.84 10.72 6.51
CA PRO A 246 -9.42 11.04 6.33
C PRO A 246 -8.55 10.51 7.49
N CYS A 247 -7.26 10.33 7.20
CA CYS A 247 -6.23 9.93 8.16
C CYS A 247 -5.13 11.00 8.25
N TYR A 248 -4.21 10.87 9.20
CA TYR A 248 -3.02 11.71 9.30
C TYR A 248 -1.77 10.92 8.93
N THR A 249 -0.88 11.55 8.17
CA THR A 249 0.45 11.00 7.84
C THR A 249 1.55 12.00 8.17
N VAL A 250 2.78 11.54 8.29
CA VAL A 250 3.95 12.43 8.38
C VAL A 250 4.05 13.27 7.10
N GLY A 251 3.93 14.59 7.23
CA GLY A 251 4.14 15.54 6.13
C GLY A 251 5.61 15.86 5.97
N GLU A 252 6.16 16.64 6.91
CA GLU A 252 7.58 17.02 6.92
C GLU A 252 8.28 16.42 8.14
N HIS A 253 9.38 15.68 7.94
CA HIS A 253 10.05 15.00 9.05
C HIS A 253 10.95 15.93 9.87
N TRP A 254 11.91 16.63 9.26
CA TRP A 254 12.79 17.56 9.96
C TRP A 254 13.07 18.79 9.07
N PRO A 255 13.10 20.02 9.63
CA PRO A 255 12.96 20.38 11.05
C PRO A 255 11.51 20.56 11.51
N LYS A 256 10.54 20.64 10.59
CA LYS A 256 9.18 21.03 10.96
C LYS A 256 8.37 19.95 11.67
N ARG A 257 8.68 18.65 11.53
CA ARG A 257 7.96 17.55 12.21
C ARG A 257 6.44 17.75 12.16
N THR A 258 5.85 17.75 10.97
CA THR A 258 4.42 17.99 10.79
C THR A 258 3.68 16.71 10.45
N CYS A 259 2.42 16.66 10.84
CA CYS A 259 1.45 15.69 10.36
C CYS A 259 0.46 16.39 9.43
N GLU A 260 0.12 15.74 8.33
CA GLU A 260 -0.80 16.24 7.33
C GLU A 260 -2.02 15.34 7.24
N LEU A 261 -3.19 15.97 7.09
CA LEU A 261 -4.44 15.27 6.84
C LEU A 261 -4.44 14.77 5.39
N SER A 262 -4.63 13.47 5.21
CA SER A 262 -4.82 12.85 3.91
C SER A 262 -6.23 12.30 3.78
N THR A 263 -6.91 12.67 2.70
CA THR A 263 -8.20 12.09 2.29
C THR A 263 -8.03 10.91 1.34
N ASP A 264 -6.78 10.57 0.99
CA ASP A 264 -6.49 9.51 0.04
C ASP A 264 -6.56 8.14 0.72
N ILE A 265 -7.56 7.35 0.32
CA ILE A 265 -7.80 6.02 0.87
C ILE A 265 -6.59 5.10 0.74
N ALA A 266 -5.79 5.23 -0.31
CA ALA A 266 -4.61 4.40 -0.48
C ALA A 266 -3.48 4.84 0.48
N VAL A 267 -3.38 6.13 0.80
CA VAL A 267 -2.43 6.64 1.80
C VAL A 267 -2.84 6.08 3.16
N CYS A 268 -4.13 6.19 3.50
CA CYS A 268 -4.66 5.71 4.76
C CYS A 268 -4.59 4.18 4.93
N ASN A 269 -4.57 3.43 3.82
CA ASN A 269 -4.41 1.97 3.82
C ASN A 269 -2.96 1.50 3.59
N ARG A 270 -2.00 2.41 3.37
CA ARG A 270 -0.57 2.06 3.24
C ARG A 270 -0.02 1.43 4.52
N GLY A 271 -0.67 1.75 5.65
CA GLY A 271 -0.47 1.10 6.91
C GLY A 271 0.57 1.78 7.80
N TRP A 272 1.83 1.86 7.37
CA TRP A 272 2.86 2.52 8.19
C TRP A 272 2.69 4.05 8.20
N GLY A 273 2.97 4.68 9.35
CA GLY A 273 2.93 6.14 9.47
C GLY A 273 1.55 6.76 9.22
N VAL A 274 0.48 5.97 9.38
CA VAL A 274 -0.91 6.42 9.29
C VAL A 274 -1.51 6.45 10.68
N TYR A 275 -2.15 7.57 11.01
CA TYR A 275 -2.71 7.82 12.33
C TYR A 275 -4.17 8.23 12.20
N GLY A 276 -5.00 7.80 13.16
CA GLY A 276 -6.43 8.12 13.15
C GLY A 276 -6.72 9.60 13.41
N THR A 277 -5.84 10.29 14.14
CA THR A 277 -5.98 11.71 14.47
C THR A 277 -4.63 12.44 14.46
N ALA A 278 -4.66 13.78 14.40
CA ALA A 278 -3.48 14.62 14.45
C ALA A 278 -2.73 14.44 15.78
N GLU A 279 -3.46 14.33 16.88
CA GLU A 279 -2.91 14.20 18.22
C GLU A 279 -2.11 12.91 18.38
N VAL A 280 -2.62 11.79 17.84
CA VAL A 280 -1.90 10.51 17.85
C VAL A 280 -0.64 10.63 17.00
N CYS A 281 -0.74 11.21 15.79
CA CYS A 281 0.43 11.41 14.93
C CYS A 281 1.51 12.26 15.61
N CYS A 282 1.11 13.36 16.25
CA CYS A 282 1.99 14.34 16.87
C CYS A 282 2.43 14.01 18.30
N SER A 283 1.98 12.89 18.87
CA SER A 283 2.38 12.46 20.21
C SER A 283 3.87 12.09 20.26
N PRO A 284 4.62 12.47 21.32
CA PRO A 284 6.02 12.08 21.46
C PRO A 284 6.22 10.56 21.40
N GLY A 285 7.21 10.12 20.63
CA GLY A 285 7.54 8.71 20.41
C GLY A 285 6.63 7.97 19.42
N VAL A 286 5.65 8.65 18.80
CA VAL A 286 4.74 8.03 17.82
C VAL A 286 5.23 8.20 16.39
N ALA A 287 5.14 9.41 15.81
CA ALA A 287 5.74 9.72 14.51
C ALA A 287 7.13 10.37 14.64
N PHE A 288 7.33 11.09 15.75
CA PHE A 288 8.54 11.86 16.03
C PHE A 288 8.96 11.65 17.49
N PRO A 289 10.27 11.61 17.81
CA PRO A 289 10.74 11.45 19.18
C PRO A 289 10.21 12.54 20.13
N GLU A 290 10.21 13.81 19.70
CA GLU A 290 9.76 14.94 20.51
C GLU A 290 8.32 15.39 20.23
N GLY A 291 7.58 14.66 19.38
CA GLY A 291 6.29 15.07 18.85
C GLY A 291 6.40 16.06 17.69
N CYS A 292 5.24 16.55 17.21
CA CYS A 292 5.24 17.56 16.15
C CYS A 292 5.83 18.89 16.64
N SER A 293 6.52 19.63 15.76
CA SER A 293 6.86 21.00 16.11
C SER A 293 5.57 21.81 16.21
N ALA A 294 5.49 22.71 17.19
CA ALA A 294 4.37 23.62 17.30
C ALA A 294 4.17 24.30 15.93
N PRO A 295 2.93 24.38 15.40
CA PRO A 295 2.69 25.13 14.18
C PRO A 295 3.29 26.50 14.38
N ALA A 296 4.15 26.93 13.44
CA ALA A 296 4.72 28.28 13.49
C ALA A 296 3.55 29.22 13.75
N ALA A 297 3.64 30.01 14.83
CA ALA A 297 2.56 30.91 15.21
C ALA A 297 2.16 31.65 13.93
N PRO A 298 0.86 31.64 13.55
CA PRO A 298 0.42 32.24 12.31
C PRO A 298 1.04 33.62 12.27
N ALA A 299 1.82 33.91 11.22
CA ALA A 299 2.52 35.18 11.12
C ALA A 299 1.46 36.24 11.40
N GLY A 300 1.55 36.86 12.58
CA GLY A 300 0.54 37.80 13.03
C GLY A 300 0.37 38.81 11.91
N PRO A 301 -0.86 39.29 11.63
CA PRO A 301 -1.09 40.22 10.54
C PRO A 301 0.03 41.25 10.59
N ALA A 302 0.88 41.26 9.55
CA ALA A 302 2.02 42.16 9.50
C ALA A 302 1.44 43.52 9.85
N ALA A 303 1.86 44.09 10.97
CA ALA A 303 1.28 45.32 11.47
C ALA A 303 1.42 46.33 10.35
N THR A 304 0.35 46.53 9.58
CA THR A 304 0.24 47.62 8.62
C THR A 304 0.44 48.83 9.49
N ALA A 305 1.59 49.47 9.34
CA ALA A 305 1.88 50.72 9.99
C ALA A 305 0.78 51.68 9.58
N THR A 306 -0.23 51.82 10.42
CA THR A 306 -1.31 52.79 10.25
C THR A 306 -0.63 54.14 10.26
N PRO A 307 -0.63 54.92 9.16
CA PRO A 307 -0.22 56.31 9.24
C PRO A 307 -1.16 57.00 10.23
N ALA A 308 -0.58 57.71 11.20
CA ALA A 308 -1.31 58.42 12.23
C ALA A 308 -2.33 59.37 11.59
N ALA A 309 -3.60 58.99 11.61
CA ALA A 309 -4.72 59.83 11.26
C ALA A 309 -5.58 60.04 12.52
N ALA A 310 -5.87 61.31 12.76
CA ALA A 310 -6.48 61.83 13.98
C ALA A 310 -7.86 61.22 14.30
N ALA A 311 -8.11 61.20 15.60
CA ALA A 311 -9.34 60.90 16.32
C ALA A 311 -10.66 61.22 15.58
N ALA A 312 -11.57 60.25 15.58
CA ALA A 312 -13.00 60.51 15.71
C ALA A 312 -13.66 59.32 16.44
N ALA A 313 -14.31 59.64 17.55
CA ALA A 313 -15.05 58.72 18.41
C ALA A 313 -16.40 58.35 17.77
N ALA A 314 -16.78 57.06 17.79
CA ALA A 314 -18.18 56.64 17.71
C ALA A 314 -18.38 55.16 18.14
N LEU A 315 -18.97 55.01 19.32
CA LEU A 315 -20.06 54.09 19.73
C LEU A 315 -20.02 52.61 19.31
N GLN A 316 -19.82 51.74 20.31
CA GLN A 316 -20.06 50.30 20.27
C GLN A 316 -21.56 49.95 20.30
N PRO A 317 -22.02 48.93 19.54
CA PRO A 317 -23.21 48.17 19.88
C PRO A 317 -22.90 46.90 20.69
N LYS A 318 -23.72 46.77 21.73
CA LYS A 318 -23.80 45.76 22.79
C LYS A 318 -24.15 44.36 22.25
N ALA A 319 -23.45 43.35 22.77
CA ALA A 319 -23.64 41.93 22.48
C ALA A 319 -25.05 41.43 22.82
N ALA A 320 -25.67 40.70 21.88
CA ALA A 320 -26.89 39.92 22.11
C ALA A 320 -26.54 38.49 22.54
N ALA A 321 -27.32 38.02 23.50
CA ALA A 321 -27.12 36.83 24.31
C ALA A 321 -27.33 35.50 23.55
N ALA A 322 -26.68 34.48 24.09
CA ALA A 322 -26.71 33.08 23.68
C ALA A 322 -28.12 32.48 23.65
N ALA A 323 -28.39 31.68 22.61
CA ALA A 323 -29.52 30.76 22.57
C ALA A 323 -29.12 29.41 23.19
N PRO A 324 -29.97 28.78 24.03
CA PRO A 324 -29.67 27.49 24.63
C PRO A 324 -29.82 26.33 23.63
N ALA A 325 -28.90 25.36 23.73
CA ALA A 325 -28.89 24.13 22.98
C ALA A 325 -30.09 23.23 23.32
N ALA A 326 -30.71 22.65 22.29
CA ALA A 326 -31.79 21.66 22.42
C ALA A 326 -31.23 20.30 22.88
N PRO A 327 -31.94 19.56 23.76
CA PRO A 327 -31.53 18.21 24.15
C PRO A 327 -31.82 17.19 23.04
N LEU A 328 -30.79 16.41 22.70
CA LEU A 328 -30.90 15.21 21.86
C LEU A 328 -31.69 14.14 22.63
N THR A 329 -32.88 13.82 22.13
CA THR A 329 -33.67 12.66 22.57
C THR A 329 -33.12 11.39 21.94
N ALA A 330 -32.76 10.43 22.79
CA ALA A 330 -32.37 9.09 22.38
C ALA A 330 -33.60 8.33 21.87
N ALA A 331 -33.63 8.00 20.58
CA ALA A 331 -34.61 7.11 19.99
C ALA A 331 -34.15 5.66 20.16
N THR A 332 -34.71 4.98 21.16
CA THR A 332 -34.59 3.53 21.35
C THR A 332 -35.48 2.84 20.30
N ALA A 333 -34.90 2.39 19.19
CA ALA A 333 -35.62 1.57 18.22
C ALA A 333 -35.67 0.12 18.72
N ALA A 334 -36.87 -0.31 19.16
CA ALA A 334 -37.17 -1.69 19.47
C ALA A 334 -37.14 -2.56 18.20
N LEU A 335 -36.39 -3.66 18.26
CA LEU A 335 -36.30 -4.67 17.20
C LEU A 335 -37.63 -5.47 17.15
N PRO A 336 -38.31 -5.61 16.00
CA PRO A 336 -39.45 -6.50 15.89
C PRO A 336 -39.00 -7.96 15.90
N LYS A 337 -39.53 -8.70 16.87
CA LYS A 337 -39.44 -10.15 17.03
C LYS A 337 -40.05 -10.83 15.79
N ARG A 338 -39.22 -11.32 14.86
CA ARG A 338 -39.68 -12.19 13.77
C ARG A 338 -39.91 -13.60 14.30
N ALA A 339 -41.18 -13.95 14.42
CA ALA A 339 -41.65 -15.32 14.58
C ALA A 339 -41.70 -16.03 13.21
N GLY A 340 -41.36 -17.32 13.19
CA GLY A 340 -41.89 -18.27 12.21
C GLY A 340 -40.88 -18.96 11.28
N GLY A 341 -40.41 -20.15 11.72
CA GLY A 341 -40.31 -21.42 10.97
C GLY A 341 -39.49 -21.52 9.66
N PRO A 342 -39.19 -22.74 9.14
CA PRO A 342 -39.89 -24.00 9.39
C PRO A 342 -39.04 -25.14 9.99
N ALA A 343 -39.77 -26.13 10.48
CA ALA A 343 -39.31 -27.35 11.12
C ALA A 343 -38.52 -28.27 10.16
N VAL A 344 -37.45 -28.86 10.69
CA VAL A 344 -36.72 -29.97 10.08
C VAL A 344 -37.24 -31.26 10.71
N THR A 345 -37.85 -32.12 9.90
CA THR A 345 -38.18 -33.50 10.29
C THR A 345 -36.90 -34.33 10.33
N PRO A 346 -36.67 -35.14 11.39
CA PRO A 346 -35.58 -36.10 11.39
C PRO A 346 -35.96 -37.31 10.53
N VAL A 347 -35.01 -37.75 9.70
CA VAL A 347 -35.05 -39.04 9.01
C VAL A 347 -34.53 -40.09 9.99
N GLU A 348 -35.41 -41.01 10.40
CA GLU A 348 -35.03 -42.23 11.11
C GLU A 348 -34.22 -43.17 10.20
N LYS A 349 -33.28 -43.88 10.81
CA LYS A 349 -32.64 -45.09 10.30
C LYS A 349 -33.16 -46.27 11.09
#